data_AF-A0ABD6QMG3-F1
#
_entry.id   AF-A0ABD6QMG3-F1
#
_cell.length_a   1.000
_cell.length_b   1.000
_cell.length_c   1.000
_cell.angle_alpha   90.00
_cell.angle_beta   90.00
_cell.angle_gamma   90.00
#
_symmetry.space_group_name_H-M   'P 1'
#
loop_
_entity.id
_entity.type
_entity.pdbx_description
1 polymer ?
#
loop_
_entity_poly.entity_id
_entity_poly.type
_entity_poly.pdbx_seq_one_letter_code
_entity_poly.pdbx_strand_id
1 'polypeptide(L)'
;MTVRYPAGPITPHGWWNITKGIQPTMRLTAYDGSVEFYLMGGHSIPDRHSAPEAVHLISLKGLVPPWKHITQKGATQDGVTHIDALYDPVEVEMVVECRGRDARHTRKVYDDLIASIDAIQESKLDFLTPDVGYWWANIRWFQGAPPDPVMGAQTNRVRVSLRLSADRGFWSTYDHTDAFTFVYDDMTDTFTEDNRSTQDLGDIPQYYTGDGGGFCTSYNGSMFWWDDPEDTTTTQSRRVINGPWPGFDTETDNQVVSQVHGSFQEWSFPDTGRNLIGGRMNRNPDDTWAGDGVFVEYGGSYLRLFYTVDFVEHTIRTDPFRMLISPIPGEKFSLVCGYEGDGNERLFKFLRNGVEIWSVKESGAGSKLGPDHRGAGNGMFAGSALITQATPATIRKLSAGDNATVSQSGFLERINIGDQKMYNDYTLFGPGIFKIYDGPGTDEFVEFGPLLPNQIVFLRTDPRVNTTLVQDLTAVPPTPQQLTVFQDAINKFLSFAGMNNSALGDQIKSMFGVRPPQGNLYKYLKGRFSENSAIPAKSPGADAKPYFVKVAIEGGNADSKVIVSGTPLRRKPF
;
A
#
# COMPACT_ATOMS: atom_id res chain seq x y z
N MET A 1 13.52 8.62 24.19
CA MET A 1 12.45 8.54 25.20
C MET A 1 11.68 9.84 25.12
N THR A 2 10.39 9.81 24.81
CA THR A 2 9.57 11.01 24.59
C THR A 2 9.05 11.55 25.91
N VAL A 3 9.25 12.84 26.19
CA VAL A 3 8.68 13.54 27.34
C VAL A 3 7.24 13.92 27.02
N ARG A 4 6.31 13.67 27.94
CA ARG A 4 4.89 13.94 27.74
C ARG A 4 4.35 14.84 28.83
N TYR A 5 3.57 15.84 28.42
CA TYR A 5 2.86 16.75 29.31
C TYR A 5 1.34 16.68 29.05
N PRO A 6 0.51 16.30 30.04
CA PRO A 6 0.90 15.80 31.36
C PRO A 6 1.50 14.39 31.35
N ALA A 7 2.34 14.09 32.34
CA ALA A 7 2.96 12.77 32.48
C ALA A 7 2.02 11.79 33.21
N GLY A 8 2.12 10.50 32.87
CA GLY A 8 1.36 9.42 33.52
C GLY A 8 0.15 8.93 32.72
N PRO A 9 -0.65 8.02 33.29
CA PRO A 9 -1.86 7.50 32.66
C PRO A 9 -2.97 8.56 32.60
N ILE A 10 -3.93 8.35 31.71
CA ILE A 10 -5.11 9.21 31.58
C ILE A 10 -5.91 9.17 32.90
N THR A 11 -6.26 10.33 33.43
CA THR A 11 -7.09 10.42 34.64
C THR A 11 -8.51 9.90 34.36
N PRO A 12 -9.26 9.39 35.37
CA PRO A 12 -10.65 8.96 35.19
C PRO A 12 -11.55 10.06 34.60
N HIS A 13 -11.32 11.31 34.98
CA HIS A 13 -12.01 12.47 34.42
C HIS A 13 -11.59 12.76 32.96
N GLY A 14 -10.31 12.56 32.63
CA GLY A 14 -9.83 12.62 31.25
C GLY A 14 -10.47 11.55 30.36
N TRP A 15 -10.57 10.32 30.85
CA TRP A 15 -11.21 9.22 30.14
C TRP A 15 -12.69 9.49 29.83
N TRP A 16 -13.42 10.07 30.79
CA TRP A 16 -14.80 10.49 30.58
C TRP A 16 -14.93 11.50 29.43
N ASN A 17 -14.02 12.48 29.33
CA ASN A 17 -14.04 13.46 28.24
C ASN A 17 -13.72 12.84 26.87
N ILE A 18 -12.78 11.89 26.83
CA ILE A 18 -12.42 11.17 25.59
C ILE A 18 -13.59 10.33 25.10
N THR A 19 -14.19 9.52 25.99
CA THR A 19 -15.31 8.63 25.65
C THR A 19 -16.58 9.38 25.26
N LYS A 20 -16.82 10.56 25.83
CA LYS A 20 -17.96 11.40 25.48
C LYS A 20 -17.75 12.27 24.25
N GLY A 21 -16.50 12.51 23.84
CA GLY A 21 -16.20 13.25 22.61
C GLY A 21 -16.58 14.74 22.64
N ILE A 22 -16.79 15.32 23.83
CA ILE A 22 -17.33 16.68 23.96
C ILE A 22 -16.28 17.74 23.55
N GLN A 23 -15.00 17.46 23.80
CA GLN A 23 -13.90 18.37 23.47
C GLN A 23 -12.92 17.68 22.51
N PRO A 24 -12.40 18.39 21.50
CA PRO A 24 -11.31 17.87 20.69
C PRO A 24 -10.10 17.58 21.57
N THR A 25 -9.40 16.50 21.27
CA THR A 25 -8.06 16.30 21.82
C THR A 25 -7.07 17.05 20.92
N MET A 26 -6.34 18.00 21.48
CA MET A 26 -5.35 18.79 20.75
C MET A 26 -3.96 18.49 21.29
N ARG A 27 -3.02 18.17 20.40
CA ARG A 27 -1.63 17.89 20.76
C ARG A 27 -0.66 18.70 19.91
N LEU A 28 0.38 19.20 20.57
CA LEU A 28 1.57 19.75 19.93
C LEU A 28 2.71 18.75 20.12
N THR A 29 3.30 18.28 19.03
CA THR A 29 4.48 17.42 19.02
C THR A 29 5.67 18.23 18.51
N ALA A 30 6.78 18.19 19.25
CA ALA A 30 8.04 18.82 18.87
C ALA A 30 8.52 18.34 17.49
N TYR A 31 9.32 19.15 16.80
CA TYR A 31 9.84 18.85 15.46
C TYR A 31 10.64 17.53 15.39
N ASP A 32 11.26 17.09 16.49
CA ASP A 32 12.04 15.85 16.60
C ASP A 32 11.28 14.71 17.31
N GLY A 33 10.03 14.94 17.71
CA GLY A 33 9.23 13.99 18.48
C GLY A 33 9.74 13.73 19.91
N SER A 34 10.65 14.55 20.42
CA SER A 34 11.20 14.42 21.78
C SER A 34 10.21 14.82 22.86
N VAL A 35 9.29 15.76 22.57
CA VAL A 35 8.29 16.25 23.52
C VAL A 35 6.88 16.27 22.91
N GLU A 36 5.89 15.86 23.70
CA GLU A 36 4.46 15.96 23.39
C GLU A 36 3.71 16.78 24.44
N PHE A 37 2.94 17.77 24.01
CA PHE A 37 2.05 18.56 24.85
C PHE A 37 0.59 18.30 24.48
N TYR A 38 -0.20 17.78 25.41
CA TYR A 38 -1.65 17.69 25.26
C TYR A 38 -2.28 18.99 25.77
N LEU A 39 -2.65 19.85 24.84
CA LEU A 39 -3.08 21.23 25.10
C LEU A 39 -4.56 21.33 25.49
N MET A 40 -5.39 20.42 24.96
CA MET A 40 -6.85 20.40 25.16
C MET A 40 -7.38 18.96 25.13
N GLY A 41 -8.56 18.74 25.70
CA GLY A 41 -9.26 17.45 25.71
C GLY A 41 -8.89 16.61 26.93
N GLY A 42 -9.41 15.38 27.00
CA GLY A 42 -9.27 14.55 28.19
C GLY A 42 -7.82 14.20 28.56
N HIS A 43 -6.94 14.08 27.56
CA HIS A 43 -5.50 13.86 27.79
C HIS A 43 -4.78 15.05 28.40
N SER A 44 -5.30 16.26 28.25
CA SER A 44 -4.67 17.47 28.81
C SER A 44 -4.81 17.57 30.32
N ILE A 45 -5.69 16.77 30.95
CA ILE A 45 -6.04 16.89 32.37
C ILE A 45 -4.98 16.17 33.23
N PRO A 46 -4.11 16.91 33.95
CA PRO A 46 -3.06 16.29 34.76
C PRO A 46 -3.65 15.62 36.01
N ASP A 47 -2.92 14.62 36.53
CA ASP A 47 -3.07 14.24 37.93
C ASP A 47 -2.47 15.34 38.81
N ARG A 48 -3.35 16.02 39.56
CA ARG A 48 -2.98 17.14 40.44
C ARG A 48 -1.91 16.77 41.47
N HIS A 49 -1.81 15.50 41.88
CA HIS A 49 -0.97 15.08 42.99
C HIS A 49 0.35 14.48 42.52
N SER A 50 0.31 13.55 41.57
CA SER A 50 1.52 12.82 41.14
C SER A 50 2.33 13.57 40.07
N ALA A 51 1.64 14.20 39.10
CA ALA A 51 2.25 14.83 37.94
C ALA A 51 1.44 16.07 37.47
N PRO A 52 1.45 17.18 38.23
CA PRO A 52 0.69 18.38 37.91
C PRO A 52 1.26 19.20 36.73
N GLU A 53 2.42 18.81 36.19
CA GLU A 53 3.08 19.45 35.06
C GLU A 53 2.24 19.31 33.79
N ALA A 54 1.79 20.42 33.21
CA ALA A 54 0.93 20.43 32.02
C ALA A 54 1.03 21.76 31.26
N VAL A 55 0.58 21.74 30.01
CA VAL A 55 0.35 22.94 29.20
C VAL A 55 -1.11 22.96 28.80
N HIS A 56 -1.85 23.97 29.21
CA HIS A 56 -3.29 24.08 28.92
C HIS A 56 -3.57 25.21 27.95
N LEU A 57 -4.41 24.95 26.96
CA LEU A 57 -4.92 25.97 26.06
C LEU A 57 -5.90 26.90 26.78
N ILE A 58 -5.66 28.21 26.75
CA ILE A 58 -6.59 29.24 27.23
C ILE A 58 -7.43 29.79 26.08
N SER A 59 -6.78 30.12 24.95
CA SER A 59 -7.47 30.67 23.79
C SER A 59 -6.79 30.26 22.49
N LEU A 60 -7.57 30.12 21.42
CA LEU A 60 -7.11 29.66 20.10
C LEU A 60 -7.87 30.41 19.01
N LYS A 61 -7.14 30.95 18.04
CA LYS A 61 -7.67 31.68 16.88
C LYS A 61 -6.88 31.33 15.62
N GLY A 62 -7.46 31.62 14.46
CA GLY A 62 -6.76 31.51 13.18
C GLY A 62 -6.57 30.09 12.66
N LEU A 63 -7.47 29.15 13.00
CA LEU A 63 -7.41 27.77 12.47
C LEU A 63 -7.82 27.65 11.00
N VAL A 64 -8.38 28.71 10.41
CA VAL A 64 -8.86 28.73 9.03
C VAL A 64 -7.94 29.64 8.22
N PRO A 65 -7.44 29.18 7.06
CA PRO A 65 -6.57 29.99 6.20
C PRO A 65 -7.32 31.24 5.68
N PRO A 66 -6.66 32.41 5.66
CA PRO A 66 -7.22 33.59 5.02
C PRO A 66 -7.24 33.42 3.49
N TRP A 67 -8.14 34.16 2.85
CA TRP A 67 -8.33 34.14 1.40
C TRP A 67 -7.69 35.37 0.77
N LYS A 68 -6.95 35.16 -0.31
CA LYS A 68 -6.47 36.21 -1.20
C LYS A 68 -7.25 36.18 -2.49
N HIS A 69 -8.20 37.10 -2.62
CA HIS A 69 -9.05 37.21 -3.81
C HIS A 69 -8.31 37.90 -4.96
N ILE A 70 -8.31 37.26 -6.12
CA ILE A 70 -7.86 37.82 -7.39
C ILE A 70 -9.10 38.39 -8.08
N THR A 71 -9.17 39.72 -8.14
CA THR A 71 -10.30 40.45 -8.74
C THR A 71 -9.82 41.42 -9.80
N GLN A 72 -10.64 41.62 -10.82
CA GLN A 72 -10.37 42.59 -11.89
C GLN A 72 -11.52 43.60 -11.94
N LYS A 73 -11.17 44.87 -12.10
CA LYS A 73 -12.14 45.96 -12.25
C LYS A 73 -11.92 46.68 -13.58
N GLY A 74 -12.93 46.69 -14.43
CA GLY A 74 -12.95 47.55 -15.62
C GLY A 74 -13.12 49.02 -15.25
N ALA A 75 -12.55 49.94 -16.03
CA ALA A 75 -12.55 51.38 -15.74
C ALA A 75 -13.97 51.99 -15.62
N THR A 76 -14.95 51.41 -16.32
CA THR A 76 -16.35 51.85 -16.34
C THR A 76 -17.30 50.83 -15.70
N GLN A 77 -16.77 49.81 -15.03
CA GLN A 77 -17.58 48.75 -14.41
C GLN A 77 -17.92 49.12 -12.97
N ASP A 78 -19.20 49.03 -12.62
CA ASP A 78 -19.66 49.01 -11.23
C ASP A 78 -19.40 47.63 -10.62
N GLY A 79 -18.75 47.60 -9.46
CA GLY A 79 -18.30 46.37 -8.81
C GLY A 79 -16.93 45.87 -9.29
N VAL A 80 -16.66 44.58 -9.07
CA VAL A 80 -15.44 43.88 -9.48
C VAL A 80 -15.81 42.49 -10.01
N THR A 81 -15.08 41.99 -10.99
CA THR A 81 -15.18 40.61 -11.47
C THR A 81 -14.24 39.73 -10.67
N HIS A 82 -14.77 38.66 -10.07
CA HIS A 82 -13.96 37.65 -9.37
C HIS A 82 -13.32 36.71 -10.39
N ILE A 83 -11.99 36.59 -10.36
CA ILE A 83 -11.25 35.68 -11.23
C ILE A 83 -10.98 34.38 -10.48
N ASP A 84 -10.36 34.47 -9.30
CA ASP A 84 -9.95 33.31 -8.51
C ASP A 84 -9.70 33.70 -7.04
N ALA A 85 -9.52 32.72 -6.16
CA ALA A 85 -9.07 32.91 -4.79
C ALA A 85 -8.03 31.86 -4.38
N LEU A 86 -6.96 32.33 -3.76
CA LEU A 86 -5.90 31.47 -3.22
C LEU A 86 -5.91 31.52 -1.69
N TYR A 87 -5.51 30.42 -1.07
CA TYR A 87 -5.32 30.36 0.37
C TYR A 87 -3.91 30.81 0.72
N ASP A 88 -3.83 31.68 1.70
CA ASP A 88 -2.57 32.03 2.36
C ASP A 88 -2.29 31.03 3.52
N PRO A 89 -1.06 31.00 4.06
CA PRO A 89 -0.72 30.19 5.22
C PRO A 89 -1.69 30.37 6.40
N VAL A 90 -1.93 29.29 7.16
CA VAL A 90 -2.75 29.36 8.38
C VAL A 90 -1.93 29.98 9.48
N GLU A 91 -2.34 31.14 9.98
CA GLU A 91 -1.73 31.78 11.14
C GLU A 91 -2.49 31.41 12.41
N VAL A 92 -1.95 30.48 13.19
CA VAL A 92 -2.52 30.04 14.47
C VAL A 92 -2.00 30.92 15.60
N GLU A 93 -2.90 31.69 16.21
CA GLU A 93 -2.62 32.39 17.47
C GLU A 93 -3.19 31.59 18.63
N MET A 94 -2.33 31.15 19.56
CA MET A 94 -2.75 30.44 20.76
C MET A 94 -2.16 31.06 22.02
N VAL A 95 -2.95 31.09 23.09
CA VAL A 95 -2.47 31.43 24.43
C VAL A 95 -2.54 30.17 25.28
N VAL A 96 -1.40 29.77 25.85
CA VAL A 96 -1.29 28.57 26.68
C VAL A 96 -0.82 28.92 28.09
N GLU A 97 -1.25 28.14 29.08
CA GLU A 97 -0.78 28.20 30.47
C GLU A 97 0.13 27.01 30.75
N CYS A 98 1.44 27.26 30.89
CA CYS A 98 2.39 26.30 31.40
C CYS A 98 2.27 26.22 32.92
N ARG A 99 2.09 25.02 33.45
CA ARG A 99 1.93 24.76 34.89
C ARG A 99 2.94 23.73 35.34
N GLY A 100 3.54 23.94 36.52
CA GLY A 100 4.36 22.95 37.22
C GLY A 100 3.98 22.84 38.69
N ARG A 101 4.58 21.88 39.42
CA ARG A 101 4.42 21.79 40.88
C ARG A 101 5.03 22.98 41.63
N ASP A 102 6.12 23.51 41.10
CA ASP A 102 6.87 24.66 41.63
C ASP A 102 7.42 25.52 40.47
N ALA A 103 8.10 26.62 40.80
CA ALA A 103 8.70 27.51 39.81
C ALA A 103 9.84 26.87 39.01
N ARG A 104 10.52 25.83 39.52
CA ARG A 104 11.58 25.13 38.78
C ARG A 104 10.99 24.23 37.69
N HIS A 105 9.95 23.47 38.03
CA HIS A 105 9.25 22.60 37.08
C HIS A 105 8.47 23.42 36.06
N THR A 106 7.89 24.56 36.47
CA THR A 106 7.22 25.48 35.54
C THR A 106 8.19 26.04 34.51
N ARG A 107 9.41 26.41 34.92
CA ARG A 107 10.48 26.81 33.99
C ARG A 107 10.84 25.68 33.03
N LYS A 108 11.00 24.45 33.52
CA LYS A 108 11.26 23.29 32.65
C LYS A 108 10.17 23.09 31.59
N VAL A 109 8.89 23.11 31.99
CA VAL A 109 7.76 22.97 31.05
C VAL A 109 7.76 24.09 30.01
N TYR A 110 8.06 25.32 30.44
CA TYR A 110 8.17 26.47 29.55
C TYR A 110 9.35 26.34 28.57
N ASP A 111 10.53 25.95 29.06
CA ASP A 111 11.73 25.77 28.25
C ASP A 111 11.51 24.66 27.21
N ASP A 112 10.91 23.53 27.62
CA ASP A 112 10.57 22.43 26.71
C ASP A 112 9.54 22.86 25.66
N LEU A 113 8.56 23.71 26.02
CA LEU A 113 7.57 24.23 25.08
C LEU A 113 8.21 25.15 24.03
N ILE A 114 9.03 26.11 24.46
CA ILE A 114 9.70 27.03 23.53
C ILE A 114 10.72 26.28 22.67
N ALA A 115 11.44 25.31 23.22
CA ALA A 115 12.36 24.47 22.47
C ALA A 115 11.66 23.53 21.48
N SER A 116 10.37 23.22 21.69
CA SER A 116 9.62 22.33 20.79
C SER A 116 9.21 22.99 19.47
N ILE A 117 9.30 24.32 19.37
CA ILE A 117 8.92 25.11 18.21
C ILE A 117 10.13 25.87 17.66
N ASP A 118 10.24 25.92 16.34
CA ASP A 118 11.35 26.61 15.67
C ASP A 118 10.83 27.38 14.44
N ALA A 119 11.61 28.35 13.96
CA ALA A 119 11.28 29.12 12.77
C ALA A 119 11.53 28.33 11.47
N ILE A 120 12.45 27.36 11.49
CA ILE A 120 12.85 26.56 10.33
C ILE A 120 12.24 25.15 10.43
N GLN A 121 12.39 24.50 11.57
CA GLN A 121 11.91 23.14 11.78
C GLN A 121 10.41 23.14 12.10
N GLU A 122 9.69 22.18 11.51
CA GLU A 122 8.24 22.09 11.61
C GLU A 122 7.83 21.19 12.78
N SER A 123 7.10 21.75 13.73
CA SER A 123 6.40 21.00 14.79
C SER A 123 5.02 20.56 14.28
N LYS A 124 4.44 19.53 14.86
CA LYS A 124 3.12 19.03 14.44
C LYS A 124 2.04 19.47 15.42
N LEU A 125 1.04 20.18 14.92
CA LEU A 125 -0.17 20.51 15.66
C LEU A 125 -1.32 19.64 15.17
N ASP A 126 -1.90 18.83 16.07
CA ASP A 126 -2.92 17.86 15.70
C ASP A 126 -4.17 17.92 16.57
N PHE A 127 -5.27 17.47 15.97
CA PHE A 127 -6.61 17.40 16.54
C PHE A 127 -7.17 16.01 16.29
N LEU A 128 -7.75 15.43 17.33
CA LEU A 128 -8.53 14.19 17.27
C LEU A 128 -9.93 14.45 17.80
N THR A 129 -10.92 14.08 16.99
CA THR A 129 -12.33 14.16 17.32
C THR A 129 -13.08 12.92 16.84
N PRO A 130 -14.16 12.49 17.51
CA PRO A 130 -14.89 11.29 17.08
C PRO A 130 -15.63 11.43 15.76
N ASP A 131 -16.06 12.65 15.40
CA ASP A 131 -16.89 12.95 14.25
C ASP A 131 -16.10 13.10 12.95
N VAL A 132 -14.92 13.73 13.03
CA VAL A 132 -14.10 14.00 11.84
C VAL A 132 -12.73 13.33 11.86
N GLY A 133 -12.35 12.66 12.96
CA GLY A 133 -11.14 11.87 13.05
C GLY A 133 -9.89 12.69 13.37
N TYR A 134 -8.74 12.20 12.88
CA TYR A 134 -7.42 12.76 13.17
C TYR A 134 -6.95 13.68 12.03
N TRP A 135 -6.64 14.93 12.37
CA TRP A 135 -6.17 15.95 11.45
C TRP A 135 -4.99 16.71 12.04
N TRP A 136 -4.00 17.03 11.21
CA TRP A 136 -2.82 17.77 11.66
C TRP A 136 -2.37 18.81 10.63
N ALA A 137 -1.63 19.79 11.13
CA ALA A 137 -0.87 20.72 10.33
C ALA A 137 0.57 20.77 10.86
N ASN A 138 1.52 20.82 9.94
CA ASN A 138 2.89 21.14 10.28
C ASN A 138 3.00 22.65 10.45
N ILE A 139 3.55 23.07 11.58
CA ILE A 139 3.60 24.46 11.99
C ILE A 139 5.03 24.88 12.35
N ARG A 140 5.35 26.14 12.07
CA ARG A 140 6.58 26.81 12.48
C ARG A 140 6.29 28.02 13.34
N TRP A 141 7.30 28.52 14.04
CA TRP A 141 7.19 29.77 14.79
C TRP A 141 7.26 30.97 13.84
N PHE A 142 6.15 31.72 13.71
CA PHE A 142 5.98 32.70 12.63
C PHE A 142 6.56 34.09 12.92
N GLN A 143 6.59 34.53 14.19
CA GLN A 143 7.00 35.90 14.56
C GLN A 143 7.84 36.00 15.85
N GLY A 144 8.38 34.89 16.36
CA GLY A 144 9.28 34.91 17.52
C GLY A 144 8.64 35.27 18.86
N ALA A 145 9.47 35.77 19.79
CA ALA A 145 9.26 35.79 21.24
C ALA A 145 7.85 36.24 21.69
N PRO A 146 7.27 35.59 22.73
CA PRO A 146 5.99 36.02 23.29
C PRO A 146 6.06 37.48 23.75
N PRO A 147 5.03 38.31 23.50
CA PRO A 147 4.96 39.67 24.03
C PRO A 147 4.75 39.72 25.55
N ASP A 148 4.49 38.57 26.17
CA ASP A 148 4.14 38.44 27.57
C ASP A 148 5.37 38.60 28.49
N PRO A 149 5.25 39.36 29.60
CA PRO A 149 6.32 39.45 30.58
C PRO A 149 6.58 38.09 31.22
N VAL A 150 7.84 37.64 31.26
CA VAL A 150 8.24 36.38 31.91
C VAL A 150 8.07 36.51 33.43
N MET A 151 6.88 36.21 33.94
CA MET A 151 6.64 36.08 35.39
C MET A 151 7.01 34.69 35.94
N GLY A 152 7.37 33.76 35.06
CA GLY A 152 7.63 32.35 35.34
C GLY A 152 8.81 32.03 36.23
N ALA A 153 9.63 33.02 36.55
CA ALA A 153 10.72 32.85 37.51
C ALA A 153 10.22 32.74 38.97
N GLN A 154 8.98 33.17 39.28
CA GLN A 154 8.50 33.32 40.66
C GLN A 154 7.23 32.54 41.00
N THR A 155 6.52 31.97 40.02
CA THR A 155 5.21 31.33 40.23
C THR A 155 5.15 29.93 39.63
N ASN A 156 4.09 29.17 39.96
CA ASN A 156 3.86 27.81 39.44
C ASN A 156 3.07 27.79 38.11
N ARG A 157 2.87 28.96 37.49
CA ARG A 157 2.09 29.13 36.26
C ARG A 157 2.65 30.26 35.41
N VAL A 158 2.66 30.06 34.10
CA VAL A 158 3.08 31.07 33.12
C VAL A 158 2.13 31.05 31.95
N ARG A 159 1.65 32.22 31.54
CA ARG A 159 0.90 32.36 30.29
C ARG A 159 1.84 32.75 29.17
N VAL A 160 1.66 32.11 28.03
CA VAL A 160 2.50 32.28 26.85
C VAL A 160 1.62 32.41 25.64
N SER A 161 1.75 33.53 24.93
CA SER A 161 1.15 33.72 23.62
C SER A 161 2.10 33.23 22.53
N LEU A 162 1.63 32.28 21.72
CA LEU A 162 2.35 31.68 20.60
C LEU A 162 1.67 32.08 19.28
N ARG A 163 2.50 32.47 18.31
CA ARG A 163 2.11 32.74 16.93
C ARG A 163 2.78 31.75 16.00
N LEU A 164 1.97 30.88 15.41
CA LEU A 164 2.43 29.73 14.64
C LEU A 164 1.89 29.83 13.22
N SER A 165 2.64 29.37 12.23
CA SER A 165 2.23 29.36 10.83
C SER A 165 2.24 27.94 10.28
N ALA A 166 1.17 27.53 9.61
CA ALA A 166 1.15 26.34 8.76
C ALA A 166 1.21 26.74 7.28
N ASP A 167 2.34 26.48 6.63
CA ASP A 167 2.63 27.06 5.30
C ASP A 167 1.83 26.43 4.18
N ARG A 168 1.35 25.19 4.39
CA ARG A 168 0.48 24.50 3.42
C ARG A 168 -0.93 25.07 3.37
N GLY A 169 -1.32 25.94 4.32
CA GLY A 169 -2.65 26.54 4.34
C GLY A 169 -3.79 25.59 4.75
N PHE A 170 -3.52 24.31 5.00
CA PHE A 170 -4.56 23.30 5.25
C PHE A 170 -4.16 22.30 6.33
N TRP A 171 -5.18 21.65 6.87
CA TRP A 171 -5.05 20.50 7.75
C TRP A 171 -5.10 19.23 6.91
N SER A 172 -4.12 18.35 7.09
CA SER A 172 -4.00 17.07 6.41
C SER A 172 -4.39 15.92 7.33
N THR A 173 -4.78 14.80 6.73
CA THR A 173 -4.98 13.52 7.41
C THR A 173 -4.17 12.44 6.68
N TYR A 174 -4.37 11.18 7.06
CA TYR A 174 -3.71 10.04 6.40
C TYR A 174 -4.08 9.98 4.93
N ASP A 175 -3.11 9.56 4.12
CA ASP A 175 -3.31 9.36 2.69
C ASP A 175 -4.33 8.25 2.48
N HIS A 176 -5.29 8.50 1.59
CA HIS A 176 -6.08 7.42 1.03
C HIS A 176 -5.22 6.71 -0.02
N THR A 177 -5.14 5.39 0.00
CA THR A 177 -4.34 4.62 -0.97
C THR A 177 -5.20 3.58 -1.66
N ASP A 178 -4.87 3.29 -2.92
CA ASP A 178 -5.44 2.18 -3.66
C ASP A 178 -4.42 1.66 -4.69
N ALA A 179 -4.66 0.48 -5.26
CA ALA A 179 -3.77 -0.09 -6.26
C ALA A 179 -4.54 -0.86 -7.35
N PHE A 180 -4.07 -0.70 -8.58
CA PHE A 180 -4.48 -1.51 -9.72
C PHE A 180 -3.36 -2.50 -10.04
N THR A 181 -3.71 -3.78 -10.08
CA THR A 181 -2.81 -4.89 -10.44
C THR A 181 -3.49 -5.76 -11.49
N PHE A 182 -2.68 -6.46 -12.29
CA PHE A 182 -3.21 -7.37 -13.31
C PHE A 182 -3.95 -8.56 -12.66
N VAL A 183 -5.04 -8.95 -13.29
CA VAL A 183 -5.85 -10.11 -12.88
C VAL A 183 -5.65 -11.22 -13.89
N TYR A 184 -5.44 -12.44 -13.39
CA TYR A 184 -5.21 -13.66 -14.16
C TYR A 184 -6.23 -14.70 -13.70
N ASP A 185 -7.40 -14.69 -14.33
CA ASP A 185 -8.60 -15.41 -13.90
C ASP A 185 -9.17 -16.30 -15.03
N ASP A 186 -8.33 -16.80 -15.94
CA ASP A 186 -8.73 -17.74 -17.01
C ASP A 186 -9.33 -19.03 -16.43
N MET A 187 -8.84 -19.46 -15.26
CA MET A 187 -9.51 -20.38 -14.35
C MET A 187 -9.80 -19.67 -13.04
N THR A 188 -10.99 -19.91 -12.49
CA THR A 188 -11.39 -19.46 -11.15
C THR A 188 -12.24 -20.54 -10.50
N ASP A 189 -11.92 -20.86 -9.25
CA ASP A 189 -12.72 -21.73 -8.40
C ASP A 189 -12.94 -21.05 -7.03
N THR A 190 -14.19 -21.02 -6.58
CA THR A 190 -14.61 -20.44 -5.29
C THR A 190 -15.19 -21.48 -4.33
N PHE A 191 -15.02 -22.78 -4.62
CA PHE A 191 -15.30 -23.88 -3.68
C PHE A 191 -16.73 -23.87 -3.12
N THR A 192 -17.71 -23.68 -4.01
CA THR A 192 -19.14 -23.58 -3.62
C THR A 192 -19.78 -24.93 -3.31
N GLU A 193 -19.19 -26.03 -3.78
CA GLU A 193 -19.68 -27.38 -3.57
C GLU A 193 -19.32 -27.90 -2.17
N ASP A 194 -20.23 -28.66 -1.55
CA ASP A 194 -20.00 -29.30 -0.23
C ASP A 194 -19.53 -30.74 -0.40
N ASN A 195 -18.22 -30.95 -0.27
CA ASN A 195 -17.57 -32.24 -0.45
C ASN A 195 -17.21 -32.92 0.88
N ARG A 196 -17.78 -32.46 2.01
CA ARG A 196 -17.49 -33.04 3.33
C ARG A 196 -17.89 -34.52 3.45
N SER A 197 -18.89 -34.96 2.68
CA SER A 197 -19.36 -36.34 2.71
C SER A 197 -18.45 -37.32 1.96
N THR A 198 -17.75 -36.84 0.93
CA THR A 198 -16.79 -37.61 0.12
C THR A 198 -15.36 -37.48 0.65
N GLN A 199 -15.11 -36.51 1.55
CA GLN A 199 -13.80 -36.24 2.16
C GLN A 199 -12.72 -35.87 1.13
N ASP A 200 -13.14 -35.24 0.03
CA ASP A 200 -12.28 -34.84 -1.09
C ASP A 200 -12.67 -33.46 -1.64
N LEU A 201 -12.15 -33.12 -2.82
CA LEU A 201 -12.49 -31.92 -3.60
C LEU A 201 -13.23 -32.26 -4.91
N GLY A 202 -14.03 -33.33 -4.92
CA GLY A 202 -14.72 -33.79 -6.12
C GLY A 202 -13.76 -34.26 -7.20
N ASP A 203 -13.87 -33.72 -8.41
CA ASP A 203 -13.07 -34.12 -9.59
C ASP A 203 -11.62 -33.60 -9.56
N ILE A 204 -11.25 -32.76 -8.58
CA ILE A 204 -9.91 -32.20 -8.47
C ILE A 204 -8.95 -33.27 -7.94
N PRO A 205 -7.89 -33.65 -8.69
CA PRO A 205 -6.93 -34.66 -8.21
C PRO A 205 -6.27 -34.23 -6.90
N GLN A 206 -6.16 -35.16 -5.95
CA GLN A 206 -5.51 -34.91 -4.65
C GLN A 206 -4.43 -35.96 -4.39
N TYR A 207 -3.23 -35.49 -4.04
CA TYR A 207 -2.11 -36.36 -3.67
C TYR A 207 -1.67 -36.07 -2.23
N TYR A 208 -1.82 -37.07 -1.37
CA TYR A 208 -1.51 -36.96 0.05
C TYR A 208 -0.14 -37.57 0.40
N THR A 209 0.60 -36.90 1.27
CA THR A 209 1.85 -37.41 1.85
C THR A 209 1.86 -37.17 3.36
N GLY A 210 2.41 -38.11 4.13
CA GLY A 210 2.42 -38.10 5.59
C GLY A 210 1.37 -39.01 6.20
N ASP A 211 1.51 -39.27 7.50
CA ASP A 211 0.76 -40.33 8.20
C ASP A 211 -0.49 -39.82 8.93
N GLY A 212 -0.72 -38.50 9.00
CA GLY A 212 -1.91 -37.92 9.64
C GLY A 212 -3.23 -38.28 8.94
N GLY A 213 -4.34 -38.31 9.67
CA GLY A 213 -5.65 -38.70 9.13
C GLY A 213 -6.51 -37.57 8.54
N GLY A 214 -6.21 -36.30 8.83
CA GLY A 214 -6.96 -35.15 8.29
C GLY A 214 -6.95 -35.06 6.76
N PHE A 215 -7.94 -34.40 6.17
CA PHE A 215 -8.15 -34.33 4.73
C PHE A 215 -8.56 -32.92 4.26
N CYS A 216 -8.42 -32.64 2.97
CA CYS A 216 -8.79 -31.36 2.37
C CYS A 216 -10.11 -31.48 1.62
N THR A 217 -11.05 -30.58 1.91
CA THR A 217 -12.38 -30.58 1.32
C THR A 217 -12.92 -29.15 1.13
N SER A 218 -14.09 -29.01 0.50
CA SER A 218 -14.78 -27.74 0.26
C SER A 218 -16.11 -27.65 0.98
N TYR A 219 -16.41 -26.47 1.52
CA TYR A 219 -17.69 -26.14 2.15
C TYR A 219 -17.89 -24.62 2.19
N ASN A 220 -19.13 -24.18 1.93
CA ASN A 220 -19.56 -22.80 2.14
C ASN A 220 -18.67 -21.74 1.45
N GLY A 221 -18.25 -22.02 0.22
CA GLY A 221 -17.43 -21.11 -0.57
C GLY A 221 -15.97 -21.05 -0.12
N SER A 222 -15.43 -22.13 0.43
CA SER A 222 -14.03 -22.23 0.86
C SER A 222 -13.52 -23.66 0.81
N MET A 223 -12.27 -23.80 0.38
CA MET A 223 -11.45 -24.99 0.57
C MET A 223 -10.79 -24.92 1.94
N PHE A 224 -10.83 -26.01 2.70
CA PHE A 224 -10.28 -26.04 4.05
C PHE A 224 -9.76 -27.43 4.42
N TRP A 225 -8.99 -27.47 5.49
CA TRP A 225 -8.51 -28.70 6.08
C TRP A 225 -9.47 -29.16 7.18
N TRP A 226 -9.96 -30.39 7.06
CA TRP A 226 -10.73 -31.07 8.09
C TRP A 226 -9.78 -31.95 8.91
N ASP A 227 -9.62 -31.63 10.19
CA ASP A 227 -8.78 -32.42 11.09
C ASP A 227 -9.37 -33.82 11.30
N ASP A 228 -8.50 -34.79 11.59
CA ASP A 228 -8.85 -36.18 11.78
C ASP A 228 -10.01 -36.33 12.80
N PRO A 229 -11.21 -36.76 12.36
CA PRO A 229 -12.33 -36.92 13.26
C PRO A 229 -12.19 -38.12 14.21
N GLU A 230 -11.26 -39.04 13.94
CA GLU A 230 -11.07 -40.29 14.68
C GLU A 230 -9.92 -40.21 15.72
N ASP A 231 -8.96 -39.31 15.55
CA ASP A 231 -7.86 -39.07 16.50
C ASP A 231 -7.68 -37.56 16.84
N THR A 232 -8.05 -37.19 18.06
CA THR A 232 -8.02 -35.79 18.54
C THR A 232 -6.76 -35.44 19.32
N THR A 233 -5.84 -36.40 19.52
CA THR A 233 -4.64 -36.22 20.34
C THR A 233 -3.41 -36.82 19.65
N THR A 234 -2.23 -36.23 19.84
CA THR A 234 -0.98 -36.73 19.21
C THR A 234 -1.06 -36.85 17.68
N THR A 235 -1.65 -35.86 17.02
CA THR A 235 -1.88 -35.88 15.57
C THR A 235 -0.57 -35.77 14.79
N GLN A 236 -0.46 -36.53 13.71
CA GLN A 236 0.69 -36.53 12.82
C GLN A 236 0.53 -35.50 11.70
N SER A 237 1.62 -35.02 11.11
CA SER A 237 1.54 -34.06 10.00
C SER A 237 1.08 -34.76 8.71
N ARG A 238 0.32 -34.04 7.90
CA ARG A 238 -0.11 -34.51 6.58
C ARG A 238 -0.12 -33.34 5.61
N ARG A 239 0.20 -33.61 4.36
CA ARG A 239 0.19 -32.65 3.27
C ARG A 239 -0.70 -33.16 2.14
N VAL A 240 -1.37 -32.24 1.47
CA VAL A 240 -2.05 -32.48 0.21
C VAL A 240 -1.54 -31.50 -0.85
N ILE A 241 -1.36 -32.01 -2.07
CA ILE A 241 -1.26 -31.22 -3.28
C ILE A 241 -2.53 -31.49 -4.08
N ASN A 242 -3.23 -30.41 -4.43
CA ASN A 242 -4.45 -30.46 -5.21
C ASN A 242 -4.16 -29.95 -6.62
N GLY A 243 -4.80 -30.58 -7.61
CA GLY A 243 -4.66 -30.28 -9.01
C GLY A 243 -3.78 -31.30 -9.75
N PRO A 244 -3.51 -31.07 -11.04
CA PRO A 244 -3.87 -29.86 -11.80
C PRO A 244 -5.38 -29.70 -11.96
N TRP A 245 -5.88 -28.46 -11.95
CA TRP A 245 -7.33 -28.18 -12.04
C TRP A 245 -7.94 -28.73 -13.34
N PRO A 246 -9.04 -29.50 -13.31
CA PRO A 246 -9.60 -30.11 -14.52
C PRO A 246 -9.93 -29.10 -15.63
N GLY A 247 -9.59 -29.43 -16.88
CA GLY A 247 -9.95 -28.62 -18.06
C GLY A 247 -9.24 -27.28 -18.22
N PHE A 248 -8.17 -27.01 -17.46
CA PHE A 248 -7.44 -25.75 -17.52
C PHE A 248 -5.99 -25.92 -17.98
N ASP A 249 -5.59 -25.25 -19.05
CA ASP A 249 -4.18 -25.10 -19.44
C ASP A 249 -3.92 -23.68 -19.93
N THR A 250 -2.74 -23.14 -19.64
CA THR A 250 -2.30 -21.85 -20.18
C THR A 250 -1.83 -21.96 -21.63
N GLU A 251 -1.84 -20.84 -22.35
CA GLU A 251 -1.37 -20.80 -23.75
C GLU A 251 0.16 -20.89 -23.86
N THR A 252 0.88 -20.41 -22.84
CA THR A 252 2.34 -20.43 -22.75
C THR A 252 2.81 -21.15 -21.48
N ASP A 253 4.12 -21.33 -21.35
CA ASP A 253 4.74 -21.90 -20.14
C ASP A 253 4.83 -20.88 -18.98
N ASN A 254 4.41 -19.64 -19.22
CA ASN A 254 4.42 -18.56 -18.25
C ASN A 254 3.05 -18.46 -17.59
N GLN A 255 2.99 -18.62 -16.27
CA GLN A 255 1.71 -18.75 -15.56
C GLN A 255 1.68 -17.84 -14.34
N VAL A 256 0.50 -17.34 -14.01
CA VAL A 256 0.23 -16.75 -12.70
C VAL A 256 -0.84 -17.57 -12.01
N VAL A 257 -0.54 -18.08 -10.82
CA VAL A 257 -1.50 -18.80 -9.98
C VAL A 257 -1.66 -18.02 -8.69
N SER A 258 -2.89 -17.74 -8.30
CA SER A 258 -3.23 -16.90 -7.16
C SER A 258 -4.27 -17.55 -6.28
N GLN A 259 -4.17 -17.34 -4.96
CA GLN A 259 -5.22 -17.75 -4.04
C GLN A 259 -5.51 -16.69 -2.98
N VAL A 260 -6.78 -16.64 -2.54
CA VAL A 260 -7.28 -15.70 -1.53
C VAL A 260 -7.59 -16.46 -0.25
N HIS A 261 -7.03 -16.02 0.88
CA HIS A 261 -7.21 -16.70 2.16
C HIS A 261 -8.54 -16.34 2.85
N GLY A 262 -9.19 -17.32 3.45
CA GLY A 262 -10.48 -17.18 4.13
C GLY A 262 -10.40 -17.14 5.66
N SER A 263 -9.31 -17.62 6.25
CA SER A 263 -9.11 -17.71 7.70
C SER A 263 -7.65 -17.44 8.07
N PHE A 264 -7.39 -17.34 9.37
CA PHE A 264 -6.03 -17.41 9.88
C PHE A 264 -5.49 -18.84 9.78
N GLN A 265 -4.17 -18.94 9.69
CA GLN A 265 -3.43 -20.18 9.85
C GLN A 265 -3.20 -20.44 11.34
N GLU A 266 -3.32 -21.70 11.77
CA GLU A 266 -2.97 -22.08 13.13
C GLU A 266 -1.46 -22.27 13.33
N TRP A 267 -1.05 -22.04 14.57
CA TRP A 267 0.33 -22.16 15.01
C TRP A 267 0.41 -23.27 16.07
N SER A 268 1.32 -24.22 15.84
CA SER A 268 1.70 -25.26 16.79
C SER A 268 3.21 -25.42 16.79
N PHE A 269 3.73 -26.07 17.82
CA PHE A 269 5.12 -26.47 17.95
C PHE A 269 5.17 -28.00 18.05
N PRO A 270 6.00 -28.71 17.24
CA PRO A 270 7.09 -28.18 16.42
C PRO A 270 6.70 -27.72 15.01
N ASP A 271 5.55 -28.14 14.48
CA ASP A 271 5.12 -27.84 13.11
C ASP A 271 3.87 -26.95 13.07
N THR A 272 3.84 -26.00 12.13
CA THR A 272 2.72 -25.09 11.89
C THR A 272 1.97 -25.46 10.62
N GLY A 273 0.70 -25.08 10.51
CA GLY A 273 -0.04 -25.22 9.25
C GLY A 273 0.64 -24.42 8.12
N ARG A 274 0.56 -24.85 6.87
CA ARG A 274 1.11 -24.12 5.72
C ARG A 274 0.22 -24.28 4.50
N ASN A 275 0.26 -23.29 3.62
CA ASN A 275 -0.45 -23.35 2.34
C ASN A 275 0.56 -23.56 1.21
N LEU A 276 0.09 -24.16 0.12
CA LEU A 276 0.86 -24.35 -1.10
C LEU A 276 0.12 -23.67 -2.26
N ILE A 277 0.87 -23.05 -3.16
CA ILE A 277 0.39 -22.62 -4.49
C ILE A 277 1.30 -23.28 -5.53
N GLY A 278 0.70 -23.86 -6.56
CA GLY A 278 1.38 -24.62 -7.59
C GLY A 278 1.08 -24.14 -9.00
N GLY A 279 2.09 -24.14 -9.85
CA GLY A 279 1.94 -24.04 -11.30
C GLY A 279 2.75 -25.14 -11.97
N ARG A 280 2.71 -25.19 -13.31
CA ARG A 280 3.43 -26.14 -14.16
C ARG A 280 3.13 -27.60 -13.90
N MET A 281 1.90 -27.88 -13.50
CA MET A 281 1.47 -29.22 -13.20
C MET A 281 1.10 -29.97 -14.49
N ASN A 282 1.45 -31.25 -14.57
CA ASN A 282 1.15 -32.11 -15.72
C ASN A 282 -0.04 -33.03 -15.51
N ARG A 283 -0.64 -33.52 -16.59
CA ARG A 283 -1.75 -34.49 -16.54
C ARG A 283 -1.40 -35.79 -17.23
N ASN A 284 -1.94 -36.88 -16.69
CA ASN A 284 -2.08 -38.13 -17.40
C ASN A 284 -3.25 -38.03 -18.41
N PRO A 285 -3.35 -38.95 -19.39
CA PRO A 285 -4.48 -38.98 -20.33
C PRO A 285 -5.86 -39.16 -19.68
N ASP A 286 -5.93 -39.55 -18.41
CA ASP A 286 -7.15 -39.68 -17.61
C ASP A 286 -7.41 -38.45 -16.71
N ASP A 287 -6.75 -37.33 -16.99
CA ASP A 287 -6.78 -36.06 -16.24
C ASP A 287 -6.28 -36.13 -14.79
N THR A 288 -5.76 -37.27 -14.34
CA THR A 288 -5.09 -37.37 -13.04
C THR A 288 -3.73 -36.66 -13.07
N TRP A 289 -3.23 -36.25 -11.91
CA TRP A 289 -1.91 -35.64 -11.82
C TRP A 289 -0.81 -36.64 -12.18
N ALA A 290 0.07 -36.27 -13.11
CA ALA A 290 1.20 -37.11 -13.51
C ALA A 290 2.47 -36.90 -12.66
N GLY A 291 2.42 -36.05 -11.63
CA GLY A 291 3.46 -35.96 -10.59
C GLY A 291 4.50 -34.84 -10.77
N ASP A 292 4.44 -34.06 -11.85
CA ASP A 292 5.31 -32.91 -12.07
C ASP A 292 4.63 -31.60 -11.64
N GLY A 293 5.40 -30.62 -11.18
CA GLY A 293 4.86 -29.30 -10.81
C GLY A 293 5.90 -28.42 -10.13
N VAL A 294 5.61 -27.12 -10.02
CA VAL A 294 6.41 -26.15 -9.25
C VAL A 294 5.53 -25.52 -8.19
N PHE A 295 6.00 -25.55 -6.94
CA PHE A 295 5.19 -25.17 -5.78
C PHE A 295 5.95 -24.22 -4.86
N VAL A 296 5.22 -23.24 -4.34
CA VAL A 296 5.64 -22.46 -3.17
C VAL A 296 4.83 -22.90 -1.97
N GLU A 297 5.51 -23.42 -0.96
CA GLU A 297 4.96 -23.72 0.36
C GLU A 297 5.29 -22.57 1.31
N TYR A 298 4.27 -22.04 1.97
CA TYR A 298 4.41 -20.84 2.79
C TYR A 298 3.50 -20.88 4.02
N GLY A 299 3.99 -20.29 5.11
CA GLY A 299 3.27 -20.15 6.36
C GLY A 299 4.06 -19.32 7.36
N GLY A 300 3.59 -19.26 8.61
CA GLY A 300 4.29 -18.55 9.68
C GLY A 300 5.76 -18.97 9.80
N SER A 301 6.67 -18.03 9.53
CA SER A 301 8.13 -18.20 9.50
C SER A 301 8.68 -19.25 8.51
N TYR A 302 7.89 -19.65 7.51
CA TYR A 302 8.29 -20.68 6.55
C TYR A 302 8.00 -20.25 5.11
N LEU A 303 8.99 -20.39 4.23
CA LEU A 303 8.86 -20.15 2.79
C LEU A 303 9.81 -21.08 2.03
N ARG A 304 9.27 -21.92 1.15
CA ARG A 304 10.02 -22.90 0.35
C ARG A 304 9.50 -22.92 -1.08
N LEU A 305 10.42 -22.91 -2.03
CA LEU A 305 10.17 -23.18 -3.46
C LEU A 305 10.75 -24.54 -3.78
N PHE A 306 9.92 -25.42 -4.32
CA PHE A 306 10.33 -26.73 -4.78
C PHE A 306 9.60 -27.09 -6.07
N TYR A 307 10.14 -28.06 -6.79
CA TYR A 307 9.46 -28.69 -7.91
C TYR A 307 9.37 -30.19 -7.67
N THR A 308 8.43 -30.84 -8.35
CA THR A 308 8.30 -32.29 -8.36
C THR A 308 8.55 -32.81 -9.77
N VAL A 309 9.15 -33.99 -9.87
CA VAL A 309 9.23 -34.78 -11.10
C VAL A 309 8.83 -36.20 -10.75
N ASP A 310 7.81 -36.75 -11.38
CA ASP A 310 7.27 -38.09 -11.07
C ASP A 310 7.04 -38.28 -9.55
N PHE A 311 6.43 -37.28 -8.90
CA PHE A 311 6.19 -37.22 -7.43
C PHE A 311 7.46 -37.12 -6.56
N VAL A 312 8.65 -37.04 -7.14
CA VAL A 312 9.91 -36.82 -6.41
C VAL A 312 10.16 -35.33 -6.21
N GLU A 313 10.31 -34.90 -4.96
CA GLU A 313 10.54 -33.50 -4.65
C GLU A 313 12.00 -33.06 -4.76
N HIS A 314 12.18 -31.88 -5.34
CA HIS A 314 13.45 -31.20 -5.43
C HIS A 314 13.31 -29.75 -4.95
N THR A 315 13.93 -29.45 -3.80
CA THR A 315 13.93 -28.09 -3.24
C THR A 315 14.86 -27.19 -4.05
N ILE A 316 14.35 -26.06 -4.54
CA ILE A 316 15.16 -25.01 -5.16
C ILE A 316 15.73 -24.11 -4.07
N ARG A 317 14.88 -23.63 -3.16
CA ARG A 317 15.28 -22.71 -2.10
C ARG A 317 14.33 -22.78 -0.91
N THR A 318 14.89 -22.61 0.28
CA THR A 318 14.13 -22.44 1.52
C THR A 318 14.67 -21.24 2.26
N ASP A 319 13.81 -20.28 2.58
CA ASP A 319 14.17 -19.09 3.35
C ASP A 319 13.30 -19.04 4.62
N PRO A 320 13.75 -19.65 5.73
CA PRO A 320 13.05 -19.55 7.00
C PRO A 320 13.02 -18.08 7.45
N PHE A 321 11.96 -17.68 8.16
CA PHE A 321 11.72 -16.32 8.67
C PHE A 321 11.44 -15.22 7.64
N ARG A 322 11.42 -15.50 6.33
CA ARG A 322 11.05 -14.50 5.31
C ARG A 322 9.59 -14.06 5.44
N MET A 323 8.72 -14.94 5.92
CA MET A 323 7.33 -14.65 6.25
C MET A 323 7.11 -14.56 7.76
N LEU A 324 7.40 -13.41 8.37
CA LEU A 324 7.16 -13.22 9.81
C LEU A 324 5.67 -13.23 10.17
N ILE A 325 4.84 -12.73 9.27
CA ILE A 325 3.38 -12.63 9.44
C ILE A 325 2.73 -13.65 8.53
N SER A 326 2.04 -14.63 9.12
CA SER A 326 1.22 -15.63 8.42
C SER A 326 0.11 -14.99 7.58
N PRO A 327 -0.50 -15.73 6.64
CA PRO A 327 -1.64 -15.22 5.87
C PRO A 327 -2.80 -14.76 6.77
N ILE A 328 -3.38 -13.62 6.42
CA ILE A 328 -4.54 -13.02 7.11
C ILE A 328 -5.78 -13.17 6.20
N PRO A 329 -7.00 -13.32 6.76
CA PRO A 329 -8.23 -13.36 5.96
C PRO A 329 -8.34 -12.20 4.96
N GLY A 330 -8.62 -12.53 3.70
CA GLY A 330 -8.78 -11.58 2.60
C GLY A 330 -7.50 -11.30 1.80
N GLU A 331 -6.32 -11.73 2.27
CA GLU A 331 -5.08 -11.54 1.51
C GLU A 331 -5.00 -12.45 0.29
N LYS A 332 -4.42 -11.91 -0.80
CA LYS A 332 -4.12 -12.62 -2.04
C LYS A 332 -2.62 -12.94 -2.10
N PHE A 333 -2.28 -14.21 -2.30
CA PHE A 333 -0.93 -14.64 -2.62
C PHE A 333 -0.87 -15.15 -4.05
N SER A 334 0.21 -14.84 -4.76
CA SER A 334 0.38 -15.23 -6.16
C SER A 334 1.78 -15.79 -6.41
N LEU A 335 1.84 -16.92 -7.10
CA LEU A 335 3.04 -17.48 -7.68
C LEU A 335 3.08 -17.14 -9.17
N VAL A 336 4.12 -16.46 -9.60
CA VAL A 336 4.42 -16.21 -11.01
C VAL A 336 5.49 -17.21 -11.45
N CYS A 337 5.14 -18.06 -12.39
CA CYS A 337 5.99 -19.09 -12.98
C CYS A 337 6.42 -18.65 -14.38
N GLY A 338 7.58 -18.01 -14.50
CA GLY A 338 8.15 -17.61 -15.78
C GLY A 338 7.65 -16.24 -16.29
N TYR A 339 8.49 -15.62 -17.11
CA TYR A 339 8.22 -14.36 -17.80
C TYR A 339 8.67 -14.47 -19.25
N GLU A 340 8.10 -13.62 -20.11
CA GLU A 340 8.58 -13.46 -21.48
C GLU A 340 10.06 -13.01 -21.53
N GLY A 341 10.78 -13.48 -22.54
CA GLY A 341 12.18 -13.17 -22.81
C GLY A 341 13.15 -14.28 -22.42
N ASP A 342 14.18 -14.45 -23.26
CA ASP A 342 15.14 -15.56 -23.17
C ASP A 342 15.76 -15.69 -21.78
N GLY A 343 15.62 -16.89 -21.20
CA GLY A 343 16.20 -17.24 -19.91
C GLY A 343 15.38 -16.79 -18.70
N ASN A 344 14.17 -16.25 -18.88
CA ASN A 344 13.25 -15.92 -17.79
C ASN A 344 12.16 -16.97 -17.57
N GLU A 345 12.17 -18.05 -18.34
CA GLU A 345 11.19 -19.14 -18.24
C GLU A 345 11.27 -19.84 -16.89
N ARG A 346 12.39 -19.76 -16.16
CA ARG A 346 12.53 -20.31 -14.80
C ARG A 346 12.78 -19.24 -13.73
N LEU A 347 12.27 -18.04 -13.97
CA LEU A 347 12.16 -17.01 -12.95
C LEU A 347 10.83 -17.19 -12.21
N PHE A 348 10.92 -17.43 -10.91
CA PHE A 348 9.77 -17.57 -10.03
C PHE A 348 9.67 -16.38 -9.11
N LYS A 349 8.48 -15.77 -9.04
CA LYS A 349 8.21 -14.70 -8.08
C LYS A 349 7.03 -15.05 -7.21
N PHE A 350 7.13 -14.68 -5.94
CA PHE A 350 6.07 -14.84 -4.98
C PHE A 350 5.61 -13.47 -4.51
N LEU A 351 4.32 -13.19 -4.73
CA LEU A 351 3.69 -11.91 -4.48
C LEU A 351 2.68 -12.04 -3.34
N ARG A 352 2.63 -11.03 -2.46
CA ARG A 352 1.59 -10.83 -1.44
C ARG A 352 0.86 -9.53 -1.77
N ASN A 353 -0.44 -9.61 -2.08
CA ASN A 353 -1.26 -8.48 -2.53
C ASN A 353 -0.61 -7.68 -3.68
N GLY A 354 0.01 -8.37 -4.65
CA GLY A 354 0.72 -7.75 -5.78
C GLY A 354 2.07 -7.11 -5.45
N VAL A 355 2.61 -7.34 -4.25
CA VAL A 355 3.97 -6.93 -3.86
C VAL A 355 4.89 -8.14 -3.85
N GLU A 356 6.01 -8.07 -4.56
CA GLU A 356 7.04 -9.10 -4.55
C GLU A 356 7.66 -9.23 -3.15
N ILE A 357 7.50 -10.39 -2.52
CA ILE A 357 8.14 -10.71 -1.23
C ILE A 357 9.36 -11.62 -1.41
N TRP A 358 9.40 -12.34 -2.54
CA TRP A 358 10.44 -13.31 -2.85
C TRP A 358 10.57 -13.55 -4.36
N SER A 359 11.81 -13.75 -4.82
CA SER A 359 12.13 -14.01 -6.22
C SER A 359 13.33 -14.95 -6.31
N VAL A 360 13.22 -15.96 -7.18
CA VAL A 360 14.22 -17.01 -7.36
C VAL A 360 14.32 -17.37 -8.84
N LYS A 361 15.52 -17.33 -9.40
CA LYS A 361 15.82 -17.86 -10.72
C LYS A 361 16.47 -19.23 -10.58
N GLU A 362 15.86 -20.27 -11.16
CA GLU A 362 16.47 -21.59 -11.20
C GLU A 362 17.69 -21.57 -12.13
N SER A 363 18.80 -22.14 -11.69
CA SER A 363 20.03 -22.26 -12.49
C SER A 363 20.05 -23.48 -13.42
N GLY A 364 19.16 -24.46 -13.19
CA GLY A 364 19.07 -25.72 -13.91
C GLY A 364 17.85 -25.82 -14.83
N ALA A 365 17.61 -27.04 -15.30
CA ALA A 365 16.45 -27.42 -16.11
C ALA A 365 15.60 -28.49 -15.41
N GLY A 366 15.55 -28.46 -14.08
CA GLY A 366 14.83 -29.42 -13.26
C GLY A 366 13.32 -29.24 -13.35
N SER A 367 12.84 -27.99 -13.28
CA SER A 367 11.45 -27.69 -13.58
C SER A 367 11.14 -27.93 -15.06
N LYS A 368 10.11 -28.75 -15.30
CA LYS A 368 9.64 -29.10 -16.64
C LYS A 368 8.89 -27.93 -17.26
N LEU A 369 8.97 -27.85 -18.59
CA LEU A 369 8.36 -26.85 -19.44
C LEU A 369 7.73 -27.55 -20.64
N GLY A 370 6.75 -26.91 -21.25
CA GLY A 370 6.06 -27.39 -22.44
C GLY A 370 4.56 -27.51 -22.24
N PRO A 371 3.81 -27.79 -23.32
CA PRO A 371 2.35 -27.86 -23.30
C PRO A 371 1.77 -28.81 -22.25
N ASP A 372 2.45 -29.91 -21.96
CA ASP A 372 2.00 -30.92 -20.99
C ASP A 372 2.17 -30.46 -19.53
N HIS A 373 2.84 -29.33 -19.29
CA HIS A 373 3.17 -28.79 -17.96
C HIS A 373 2.54 -27.41 -17.76
N ARG A 374 1.28 -27.25 -18.15
CA ARG A 374 0.54 -25.98 -18.11
C ARG A 374 -0.70 -26.00 -17.20
N GLY A 375 -0.79 -26.97 -16.31
CA GLY A 375 -1.77 -27.00 -15.25
C GLY A 375 -1.40 -26.09 -14.07
N ALA A 376 -2.43 -25.70 -13.31
CA ALA A 376 -2.30 -24.97 -12.04
C ALA A 376 -2.86 -25.78 -10.88
N GLY A 377 -2.37 -25.51 -9.68
CA GLY A 377 -2.81 -26.17 -8.47
C GLY A 377 -2.57 -25.40 -7.19
N ASN A 378 -2.91 -26.03 -6.08
CA ASN A 378 -2.63 -25.50 -4.75
C ASN A 378 -2.41 -26.66 -3.78
N GLY A 379 -2.33 -26.36 -2.48
CA GLY A 379 -2.28 -27.41 -1.48
C GLY A 379 -2.29 -26.86 -0.06
N MET A 380 -2.21 -27.80 0.86
CA MET A 380 -2.31 -27.55 2.29
C MET A 380 -1.38 -28.51 3.03
N PHE A 381 -0.77 -28.03 4.09
CA PHE A 381 0.01 -28.81 5.05
C PHE A 381 -0.57 -28.57 6.44
N ALA A 382 -0.97 -29.64 7.10
CA ALA A 382 -1.40 -29.61 8.49
C ALA A 382 -0.23 -30.06 9.37
N GLY A 383 0.11 -29.21 10.34
CA GLY A 383 1.20 -29.47 11.29
C GLY A 383 0.81 -30.49 12.34
N SER A 384 1.78 -31.26 12.81
CA SER A 384 1.58 -32.14 13.96
C SER A 384 1.34 -31.32 15.23
N ALA A 385 0.47 -31.79 16.11
CA ALA A 385 0.27 -31.17 17.42
C ALA A 385 -0.16 -32.16 18.50
N LEU A 386 -0.11 -31.69 19.75
CA LEU A 386 -0.53 -32.49 20.90
C LEU A 386 -2.06 -32.63 20.99
N ILE A 387 -2.79 -31.59 20.57
CA ILE A 387 -4.26 -31.51 20.60
C ILE A 387 -4.66 -30.93 19.24
N THR A 388 -5.32 -31.74 18.39
CA THR A 388 -5.76 -31.42 17.00
C THR A 388 -4.63 -30.98 16.05
N GLN A 389 -4.70 -31.31 14.76
CA GLN A 389 -3.68 -30.82 13.81
C GLN A 389 -3.66 -29.29 13.73
N ALA A 390 -2.48 -28.71 13.51
CA ALA A 390 -2.36 -27.28 13.24
C ALA A 390 -2.87 -26.99 11.83
N THR A 391 -4.07 -26.43 11.73
CA THR A 391 -4.77 -26.26 10.46
C THR A 391 -4.16 -25.12 9.62
N PRO A 392 -3.99 -25.33 8.30
CA PRO A 392 -3.62 -24.26 7.37
C PRO A 392 -4.77 -23.28 7.16
N ALA A 393 -4.45 -22.09 6.64
CA ALA A 393 -5.50 -21.11 6.33
C ALA A 393 -6.42 -21.63 5.22
N THR A 394 -7.72 -21.46 5.39
CA THR A 394 -8.72 -21.75 4.36
C THR A 394 -8.50 -20.89 3.12
N ILE A 395 -8.94 -21.39 1.96
CA ILE A 395 -8.81 -20.71 0.67
C ILE A 395 -10.21 -20.44 0.12
N ARG A 396 -10.54 -19.17 -0.14
CA ARG A 396 -11.85 -18.73 -0.65
C ARG A 396 -11.93 -18.69 -2.17
N LYS A 397 -10.80 -18.48 -2.82
CA LYS A 397 -10.69 -18.41 -4.27
C LYS A 397 -9.32 -18.92 -4.69
N LEU A 398 -9.29 -19.78 -5.69
CA LEU A 398 -8.11 -20.03 -6.51
C LEU A 398 -8.37 -19.40 -7.89
N SER A 399 -7.35 -18.78 -8.47
CA SER A 399 -7.37 -18.42 -9.88
C SER A 399 -6.03 -18.61 -10.55
N ALA A 400 -6.06 -18.86 -11.86
CA ALA A 400 -4.87 -18.99 -12.66
C ALA A 400 -5.08 -18.40 -14.06
N GLY A 401 -3.99 -17.99 -14.70
CA GLY A 401 -4.01 -17.55 -16.08
C GLY A 401 -2.61 -17.43 -16.68
N ASP A 402 -2.58 -17.16 -17.98
CA ASP A 402 -1.33 -17.03 -18.73
C ASP A 402 -0.64 -15.69 -18.43
N ASN A 403 0.66 -15.71 -18.11
CA ASN A 403 1.46 -14.51 -17.85
C ASN A 403 1.97 -13.87 -19.16
N ALA A 404 1.07 -13.65 -20.11
CA ALA A 404 1.37 -12.92 -21.34
C ALA A 404 1.39 -11.42 -21.12
N THR A 405 2.13 -10.73 -21.98
CA THR A 405 2.06 -9.28 -22.12
C THR A 405 0.70 -8.87 -22.68
N VAL A 406 -0.18 -8.34 -21.83
CA VAL A 406 -1.57 -7.99 -22.19
C VAL A 406 -1.92 -6.55 -21.82
N SER A 407 -3.08 -6.09 -22.28
CA SER A 407 -3.63 -4.80 -21.90
C SER A 407 -4.81 -5.01 -20.95
N GLN A 408 -4.78 -4.39 -19.77
CA GLN A 408 -5.88 -4.43 -18.81
C GLN A 408 -6.23 -3.03 -18.34
N SER A 409 -7.51 -2.82 -18.05
CA SER A 409 -8.02 -1.58 -17.47
C SER A 409 -8.89 -1.86 -16.27
N GLY A 410 -8.90 -0.94 -15.32
CA GLY A 410 -9.73 -1.01 -14.14
C GLY A 410 -9.97 0.36 -13.55
N PHE A 411 -10.40 0.37 -12.30
CA PHE A 411 -10.69 1.58 -11.55
C PHE A 411 -9.90 1.59 -10.25
N LEU A 412 -9.45 2.78 -9.88
CA LEU A 412 -8.92 3.08 -8.56
C LEU A 412 -10.02 3.78 -7.76
N GLU A 413 -10.39 3.20 -6.64
CA GLU A 413 -11.35 3.77 -5.70
C GLU A 413 -10.66 4.82 -4.82
N ARG A 414 -11.22 6.04 -4.83
CA ARG A 414 -10.70 7.20 -4.10
C ARG A 414 -11.78 7.82 -3.24
N ILE A 415 -11.49 8.00 -1.96
CA ILE A 415 -12.38 8.70 -1.03
C ILE A 415 -11.69 9.97 -0.55
N ASN A 416 -12.34 11.11 -0.73
CA ASN A 416 -11.90 12.39 -0.18
C ASN A 416 -12.79 12.78 1.00
N ILE A 417 -12.25 12.68 2.21
CA ILE A 417 -12.94 13.10 3.44
C ILE A 417 -12.75 14.59 3.76
N GLY A 418 -11.86 15.27 3.02
CA GLY A 418 -11.54 16.68 3.18
C GLY A 418 -12.53 17.62 2.47
N ASP A 419 -12.47 18.91 2.82
CA ASP A 419 -13.30 19.97 2.21
C ASP A 419 -12.60 20.67 1.03
N GLN A 420 -11.37 20.27 0.70
CA GLN A 420 -10.63 20.72 -0.48
C GLN A 420 -10.51 19.62 -1.53
N LYS A 421 -10.25 20.02 -2.78
CA LYS A 421 -9.89 19.09 -3.87
C LYS A 421 -8.66 18.29 -3.47
N MET A 422 -8.69 16.97 -3.67
CA MET A 422 -7.56 16.07 -3.37
C MET A 422 -6.91 15.62 -4.69
N TYR A 423 -5.65 16.00 -4.91
CA TYR A 423 -4.87 15.52 -6.04
C TYR A 423 -4.17 14.22 -5.68
N ASN A 424 -4.10 13.30 -6.64
CA ASN A 424 -3.48 12.01 -6.44
C ASN A 424 -2.02 12.05 -6.93
N ASP A 425 -1.15 11.34 -6.24
CA ASP A 425 0.19 10.98 -6.67
C ASP A 425 0.18 9.49 -7.07
N TYR A 426 0.79 9.17 -8.22
CA TYR A 426 0.78 7.82 -8.78
C TYR A 426 2.19 7.25 -8.81
N THR A 427 2.34 6.01 -8.36
CA THR A 427 3.58 5.23 -8.48
C THR A 427 3.34 4.09 -9.46
N LEU A 428 4.08 4.10 -10.56
CA LEU A 428 3.97 3.17 -11.68
C LEU A 428 5.11 2.17 -11.62
N PHE A 429 4.77 0.89 -11.76
CA PHE A 429 5.72 -0.21 -11.79
C PHE A 429 5.64 -0.85 -13.16
N GLY A 430 6.72 -0.75 -13.94
CA GLY A 430 6.82 -1.37 -15.26
C GLY A 430 6.94 -2.89 -15.20
N PRO A 431 6.70 -3.59 -16.33
CA PRO A 431 6.66 -3.04 -17.69
C PRO A 431 5.31 -2.44 -18.13
N GLY A 432 5.30 -1.71 -19.25
CA GLY A 432 4.06 -1.31 -19.94
C GLY A 432 3.92 0.19 -20.19
N ILE A 433 2.85 0.57 -20.89
CA ILE A 433 2.41 1.95 -21.11
C ILE A 433 1.20 2.21 -20.20
N PHE A 434 1.29 3.26 -19.38
CA PHE A 434 0.29 3.57 -18.36
C PHE A 434 -0.60 4.70 -18.85
N LYS A 435 -1.92 4.50 -18.80
CA LYS A 435 -2.93 5.52 -19.09
C LYS A 435 -3.68 5.83 -17.81
N ILE A 436 -3.53 7.06 -17.34
CA ILE A 436 -4.18 7.56 -16.12
C ILE A 436 -5.22 8.59 -16.57
N TYR A 437 -6.48 8.32 -16.30
CA TYR A 437 -7.57 9.19 -16.73
C TYR A 437 -7.63 10.43 -15.85
N ASP A 438 -7.96 11.58 -16.44
CA ASP A 438 -7.89 12.93 -15.86
C ASP A 438 -9.06 13.21 -14.90
N GLY A 439 -9.29 12.27 -13.97
CA GLY A 439 -10.29 12.37 -12.92
C GLY A 439 -11.49 11.44 -13.08
N PRO A 440 -12.39 11.41 -12.09
CA PRO A 440 -13.55 10.51 -12.09
C PRO A 440 -14.51 10.80 -13.24
N GLY A 441 -14.88 9.77 -14.00
CA GLY A 441 -15.87 9.88 -15.09
C GLY A 441 -15.37 10.57 -16.36
N THR A 442 -14.05 10.78 -16.50
CA THR A 442 -13.44 11.35 -17.71
C THR A 442 -12.91 10.23 -18.62
N ASP A 443 -12.93 10.48 -19.94
CA ASP A 443 -12.29 9.63 -20.95
C ASP A 443 -10.95 10.20 -21.44
N GLU A 444 -10.62 11.44 -21.05
CA GLU A 444 -9.31 12.04 -21.29
C GLU A 444 -8.27 11.40 -20.36
N PHE A 445 -7.07 11.13 -20.88
CA PHE A 445 -6.02 10.48 -20.12
C PHE A 445 -4.65 11.10 -20.40
N VAL A 446 -3.78 10.98 -19.40
CA VAL A 446 -2.35 11.20 -19.51
C VAL A 446 -1.69 9.85 -19.70
N GLU A 447 -0.86 9.75 -20.74
CA GLU A 447 -0.12 8.54 -21.07
C GLU A 447 1.32 8.68 -20.59
N PHE A 448 1.86 7.63 -19.97
CA PHE A 448 3.23 7.58 -19.52
C PHE A 448 3.88 6.23 -19.82
N GLY A 449 5.04 6.26 -20.48
CA GLY A 449 5.81 5.07 -20.83
C GLY A 449 6.25 5.07 -22.30
N PRO A 450 6.75 3.94 -22.81
CA PRO A 450 6.81 2.62 -22.17
C PRO A 450 7.82 2.54 -21.02
N LEU A 451 7.45 1.86 -19.93
CA LEU A 451 8.35 1.47 -18.85
C LEU A 451 8.89 0.05 -19.08
N LEU A 452 10.14 -0.15 -18.69
CA LEU A 452 10.82 -1.44 -18.70
C LEU A 452 10.48 -2.25 -17.44
N PRO A 453 10.69 -3.58 -17.48
CA PRO A 453 10.68 -4.39 -16.27
C PRO A 453 11.57 -3.78 -15.18
N ASN A 454 11.08 -3.76 -13.94
CA ASN A 454 11.73 -3.19 -12.75
C ASN A 454 11.87 -1.66 -12.72
N GLN A 455 11.38 -0.92 -13.72
CA GLN A 455 11.33 0.55 -13.62
C GLN A 455 10.19 1.00 -12.72
N ILE A 456 10.50 1.94 -11.82
CA ILE A 456 9.53 2.53 -10.91
C ILE A 456 9.55 4.04 -11.12
N VAL A 457 8.39 4.61 -11.43
CA VAL A 457 8.25 6.04 -11.66
C VAL A 457 7.15 6.62 -10.80
N PHE A 458 7.41 7.80 -10.24
CA PHE A 458 6.45 8.60 -9.50
C PHE A 458 5.95 9.76 -10.37
N LEU A 459 4.63 9.88 -10.48
CA LEU A 459 3.92 10.93 -11.21
C LEU A 459 3.05 11.75 -10.27
N ARG A 460 3.19 13.07 -10.33
CA ARG A 460 2.35 14.01 -9.59
C ARG A 460 1.27 14.60 -10.49
N THR A 461 0.02 14.66 -10.01
CA THR A 461 -1.09 15.25 -10.79
C THR A 461 -1.42 16.69 -10.47
N ASP A 462 -1.03 17.21 -9.30
CA ASP A 462 -1.37 18.60 -8.93
C ASP A 462 -0.70 19.61 -9.89
N PRO A 463 -1.50 20.34 -10.70
CA PRO A 463 -0.96 21.27 -11.69
C PRO A 463 -0.35 22.54 -11.06
N ARG A 464 -0.56 22.77 -9.76
CA ARG A 464 -0.10 23.95 -9.02
C ARG A 464 1.26 23.79 -8.37
N VAL A 465 1.76 22.56 -8.26
CA VAL A 465 3.03 22.30 -7.57
C VAL A 465 4.20 22.53 -8.52
N ASN A 466 5.16 23.36 -8.11
CA ASN A 466 6.37 23.70 -8.88
C ASN A 466 7.47 22.62 -8.85
N THR A 467 7.15 21.39 -8.44
CA THR A 467 8.11 20.27 -8.38
C THR A 467 8.09 19.47 -9.67
N THR A 468 9.12 18.65 -9.89
CA THR A 468 9.16 17.75 -11.04
C THR A 468 7.96 16.78 -11.02
N LEU A 469 7.08 16.91 -12.03
CA LEU A 469 5.96 16.01 -12.32
C LEU A 469 6.36 14.53 -12.46
N VAL A 470 7.59 14.23 -12.89
CA VAL A 470 8.10 12.88 -13.09
C VAL A 470 9.37 12.69 -12.26
N GLN A 471 9.39 11.65 -11.43
CA GLN A 471 10.57 11.27 -10.63
C GLN A 471 10.88 9.78 -10.83
N ASP A 472 12.13 9.47 -11.13
CA ASP A 472 12.61 8.08 -11.18
C ASP A 472 12.88 7.56 -9.77
N LEU A 473 12.28 6.42 -9.43
CA LEU A 473 12.47 5.71 -8.18
C LEU A 473 13.12 4.33 -8.39
N THR A 474 13.66 4.07 -9.58
CA THR A 474 14.24 2.78 -9.95
C THR A 474 15.51 2.49 -9.12
N ALA A 475 15.43 1.50 -8.22
CA ALA A 475 16.57 1.10 -7.39
C ALA A 475 17.49 0.06 -8.06
N VAL A 476 16.96 -0.75 -8.99
CA VAL A 476 17.71 -1.79 -9.72
C VAL A 476 17.63 -1.50 -11.23
N PRO A 477 18.75 -1.24 -11.92
CA PRO A 477 18.70 -0.90 -13.33
C PRO A 477 18.28 -2.11 -14.20
N PRO A 478 17.56 -1.88 -15.32
CA PRO A 478 17.19 -2.93 -16.25
C PRO A 478 18.43 -3.54 -16.92
N THR A 479 18.37 -4.82 -17.28
CA THR A 479 19.53 -5.53 -17.87
C THR A 479 19.78 -5.13 -19.33
N PRO A 480 21.02 -5.29 -19.86
CA PRO A 480 21.34 -4.90 -21.24
C PRO A 480 20.48 -5.55 -22.33
N GLN A 481 20.01 -6.79 -22.12
CA GLN A 481 19.13 -7.51 -23.06
C GLN A 481 17.69 -6.95 -23.08
N GLN A 482 17.21 -6.39 -21.97
CA GLN A 482 15.90 -5.73 -21.90
C GLN A 482 15.90 -4.39 -22.67
N LEU A 483 17.06 -3.74 -22.79
CA LEU A 483 17.23 -2.50 -23.57
C LEU A 483 17.13 -2.72 -25.09
N THR A 484 17.47 -3.91 -25.60
CA THR A 484 17.30 -4.27 -27.02
C THR A 484 15.83 -4.53 -27.37
N VAL A 485 15.09 -5.24 -26.50
CA VAL A 485 13.63 -5.47 -26.65
C VAL A 485 12.86 -4.15 -26.64
N PHE A 486 13.32 -3.18 -25.84
CA PHE A 486 12.79 -1.82 -25.82
C PHE A 486 12.95 -1.06 -27.13
N GLN A 487 14.07 -1.24 -27.83
CA GLN A 487 14.28 -0.62 -29.15
C GLN A 487 13.30 -1.17 -30.17
N ASP A 488 13.01 -2.48 -30.12
CA ASP A 488 12.01 -3.12 -30.96
C ASP A 488 10.57 -2.72 -30.58
N ALA A 489 10.27 -2.57 -29.29
CA ALA A 489 8.97 -2.08 -28.81
C ALA A 489 8.73 -0.61 -29.22
N ILE A 490 9.76 0.24 -29.18
CA ILE A 490 9.71 1.61 -29.71
C ILE A 490 9.48 1.61 -31.23
N ASN A 491 10.18 0.75 -31.98
CA ASN A 491 10.01 0.65 -33.43
C ASN A 491 8.60 0.18 -33.81
N LYS A 492 8.04 -0.79 -33.07
CA LYS A 492 6.65 -1.26 -33.25
C LYS A 492 5.63 -0.17 -32.90
N PHE A 493 5.82 0.55 -31.79
CA PHE A 493 4.94 1.67 -31.41
C PHE A 493 4.97 2.84 -32.42
N LEU A 494 6.16 3.23 -32.91
CA LEU A 494 6.30 4.27 -33.94
C LEU A 494 5.71 3.84 -35.29
N SER A 495 5.80 2.56 -35.63
CA SER A 495 5.17 2.00 -36.84
C SER A 495 3.63 1.98 -36.76
N PHE A 496 3.07 1.81 -35.56
CA PHE A 496 1.64 1.88 -35.30
C PHE A 496 1.09 3.32 -35.32
N ALA A 497 1.92 4.31 -34.98
CA ALA A 497 1.57 5.74 -34.93
C ALA A 497 1.87 6.55 -36.22
N GLY A 498 2.31 5.90 -37.32
CA GLY A 498 2.34 6.51 -38.65
C GLY A 498 3.39 7.60 -38.92
N MET A 499 4.53 7.64 -38.22
CA MET A 499 5.60 8.61 -38.47
C MET A 499 6.95 7.93 -38.71
N ASN A 500 7.45 8.01 -39.95
CA ASN A 500 8.78 7.52 -40.33
C ASN A 500 9.79 8.68 -40.49
N ASN A 501 11.00 8.41 -39.97
CA ASN A 501 12.33 8.95 -40.31
C ASN A 501 12.82 10.27 -39.70
N SER A 502 13.99 10.18 -39.04
CA SER A 502 15.12 11.05 -39.39
C SER A 502 16.47 10.33 -39.22
N ALA A 503 17.27 10.37 -40.29
CA ALA A 503 18.55 9.66 -40.47
C ALA A 503 19.76 10.36 -39.80
N LEU A 504 19.55 11.14 -38.75
CA LEU A 504 20.63 11.80 -37.97
C LEU A 504 20.92 11.09 -36.64
N GLY A 505 20.03 10.19 -36.20
CA GLY A 505 20.14 9.45 -34.93
C GLY A 505 21.06 8.22 -34.98
N ASP A 506 21.30 7.67 -36.17
CA ASP A 506 22.05 6.41 -36.33
C ASP A 506 23.56 6.61 -36.46
N GLN A 507 24.04 7.82 -36.78
CA GLN A 507 25.48 8.11 -36.85
C GLN A 507 26.11 8.43 -35.48
N ILE A 508 25.33 8.84 -34.47
CA ILE A 508 25.87 9.21 -33.14
C ILE A 508 26.03 7.96 -32.24
N LYS A 509 25.29 6.89 -32.49
CA LYS A 509 25.35 5.64 -31.71
C LYS A 509 26.58 4.77 -31.99
N SER A 510 27.36 5.07 -33.03
CA SER A 510 28.45 4.21 -33.50
C SER A 510 29.84 4.55 -32.94
N MET A 511 30.05 5.63 -32.17
CA MET A 511 31.43 6.11 -31.96
C MET A 511 31.99 6.11 -30.53
N PHE A 512 31.22 6.03 -29.44
CA PHE A 512 31.81 5.95 -28.09
C PHE A 512 30.96 5.11 -27.14
N GLY A 513 31.43 3.89 -26.89
CA GLY A 513 30.89 3.00 -25.87
C GLY A 513 30.99 3.59 -24.46
N VAL A 514 30.00 3.20 -23.64
CA VAL A 514 29.82 3.44 -22.20
C VAL A 514 29.14 4.77 -21.81
N ARG A 515 27.83 4.68 -21.54
CA ARG A 515 27.06 5.51 -20.58
C ARG A 515 25.97 4.64 -19.93
N PRO A 516 25.91 4.48 -18.60
CA PRO A 516 24.72 3.96 -17.90
C PRO A 516 23.90 5.12 -17.30
N PRO A 517 22.68 4.88 -16.79
CA PRO A 517 21.47 4.45 -17.47
C PRO A 517 20.40 5.57 -17.44
N GLN A 518 19.34 5.44 -18.23
CA GLN A 518 18.15 6.30 -18.29
C GLN A 518 18.30 7.69 -18.95
N GLY A 519 17.54 7.90 -20.02
CA GLY A 519 17.35 9.23 -20.62
C GLY A 519 16.33 10.06 -19.83
N ASN A 520 16.08 11.30 -20.30
CA ASN A 520 15.05 12.17 -19.71
C ASN A 520 13.66 11.50 -19.74
N LEU A 521 13.18 10.96 -18.61
CA LEU A 521 11.89 10.26 -18.50
C LEU A 521 10.69 11.15 -18.87
N TYR A 522 10.84 12.48 -18.80
CA TYR A 522 9.81 13.41 -19.25
C TYR A 522 9.41 13.22 -20.72
N LYS A 523 10.31 12.70 -21.56
CA LYS A 523 9.99 12.44 -22.97
C LYS A 523 8.92 11.36 -23.17
N TYR A 524 8.65 10.56 -22.13
CA TYR A 524 7.65 9.49 -22.13
C TYR A 524 6.29 9.95 -21.60
N LEU A 525 6.17 11.20 -21.13
CA LEU A 525 4.90 11.78 -20.70
C LEU A 525 4.19 12.42 -21.90
N LYS A 526 2.96 11.99 -22.17
CA LYS A 526 2.08 12.60 -23.17
C LYS A 526 0.78 13.08 -22.52
N GLY A 527 0.43 14.33 -22.79
CA GLY A 527 -0.68 15.00 -22.13
C GLY A 527 -0.26 15.73 -20.86
N ARG A 528 -1.23 16.35 -20.18
CA ARG A 528 -1.04 17.07 -18.92
C ARG A 528 -2.31 16.90 -18.08
N PHE A 529 -2.13 16.64 -16.79
CA PHE A 529 -3.24 16.61 -15.85
C PHE A 529 -3.87 18.01 -15.74
N SER A 530 -5.19 18.07 -15.83
CA SER A 530 -5.94 19.30 -15.63
C SER A 530 -6.43 19.41 -14.19
N GLU A 531 -7.22 20.44 -13.88
CA GLU A 531 -7.91 20.52 -12.60
C GLU A 531 -8.93 19.40 -12.38
N ASN A 532 -9.37 18.72 -13.44
CA ASN A 532 -10.33 17.63 -13.37
C ASN A 532 -9.73 16.36 -12.74
N SER A 533 -8.40 16.20 -12.80
CA SER A 533 -7.68 15.10 -12.11
C SER A 533 -7.95 15.01 -10.61
N ALA A 534 -8.37 16.12 -9.99
CA ALA A 534 -8.60 16.17 -8.57
C ALA A 534 -9.88 15.41 -8.17
N ILE A 535 -9.77 14.61 -7.11
CA ILE A 535 -10.95 14.02 -6.47
C ILE A 535 -11.75 15.15 -5.82
N PRO A 536 -13.06 15.28 -6.14
CA PRO A 536 -13.88 16.36 -5.62
C PRO A 536 -13.87 16.42 -4.09
N ALA A 537 -13.99 17.65 -3.57
CA ALA A 537 -14.15 17.88 -2.13
C ALA A 537 -15.44 17.24 -1.61
N LYS A 538 -15.44 16.83 -0.34
CA LYS A 538 -16.65 16.45 0.37
C LYS A 538 -17.64 17.62 0.34
N SER A 539 -18.87 17.37 -0.10
CA SER A 539 -19.92 18.38 -0.07
C SER A 539 -20.24 18.74 1.39
N PRO A 540 -20.49 20.02 1.72
CA PRO A 540 -20.93 20.41 3.05
C PRO A 540 -22.17 19.63 3.49
N GLY A 541 -22.13 19.04 4.68
CA GLY A 541 -23.25 18.32 5.29
C GLY A 541 -23.58 16.94 4.69
N ALA A 542 -22.88 16.49 3.65
CA ALA A 542 -23.04 15.13 3.10
C ALA A 542 -21.87 14.24 3.51
N ASP A 543 -22.06 12.94 3.54
CA ASP A 543 -20.96 11.98 3.75
C ASP A 543 -19.98 11.96 2.58
N ALA A 544 -18.75 11.53 2.87
CA ALA A 544 -17.75 11.31 1.82
C ALA A 544 -18.22 10.17 0.92
N LYS A 545 -18.02 10.33 -0.40
CA LYS A 545 -18.44 9.35 -1.40
C LYS A 545 -17.21 8.76 -2.11
N PRO A 546 -17.27 7.48 -2.50
CA PRO A 546 -16.23 6.89 -3.33
C PRO A 546 -16.31 7.45 -4.75
N TYR A 547 -15.15 7.72 -5.33
CA TYR A 547 -14.95 8.09 -6.72
C TYR A 547 -14.05 7.07 -7.40
N PHE A 548 -14.33 6.75 -8.66
CA PHE A 548 -13.59 5.76 -9.41
C PHE A 548 -12.80 6.44 -10.52
N VAL A 549 -11.47 6.40 -10.42
CA VAL A 549 -10.56 6.91 -11.46
C VAL A 549 -10.13 5.74 -12.32
N LYS A 550 -10.42 5.81 -13.63
CA LYS A 550 -10.03 4.76 -14.55
C LYS A 550 -8.52 4.75 -14.74
N VAL A 551 -7.95 3.56 -14.85
CA VAL A 551 -6.56 3.33 -15.23
C VAL A 551 -6.47 2.20 -16.24
N ALA A 552 -5.50 2.27 -17.13
CA ALA A 552 -5.18 1.17 -18.03
C ALA A 552 -3.68 1.01 -18.15
N ILE A 553 -3.24 -0.22 -18.33
CA ILE A 553 -1.86 -0.57 -18.62
C ILE A 553 -1.89 -1.38 -19.92
N GLU A 554 -1.14 -0.92 -20.91
CA GLU A 554 -0.96 -1.60 -22.19
C GLU A 554 0.41 -2.25 -22.25
N GLY A 555 0.46 -3.51 -22.66
CA GLY A 555 1.70 -4.28 -22.71
C GLY A 555 2.34 -4.49 -21.32
N GLY A 556 1.49 -4.70 -20.31
CA GLY A 556 1.94 -5.05 -18.96
C GLY A 556 1.87 -6.56 -18.71
N ASN A 557 2.45 -6.98 -17.59
CA ASN A 557 2.43 -8.36 -17.11
C ASN A 557 2.24 -8.38 -15.58
N ALA A 558 2.55 -9.51 -14.92
CA ALA A 558 2.32 -9.68 -13.48
C ALA A 558 3.08 -8.69 -12.59
N ASP A 559 4.16 -8.08 -13.09
CA ASP A 559 4.93 -7.06 -12.36
C ASP A 559 4.32 -5.65 -12.50
N SER A 560 3.43 -5.47 -13.48
CA SER A 560 2.84 -4.18 -13.81
C SER A 560 1.76 -3.78 -12.82
N LYS A 561 1.92 -2.61 -12.21
CA LYS A 561 0.91 -2.06 -11.29
C LYS A 561 0.94 -0.54 -11.19
N VAL A 562 -0.19 0.00 -10.77
CA VAL A 562 -0.33 1.40 -10.38
C VAL A 562 -0.72 1.46 -8.91
N ILE A 563 0.06 2.18 -8.12
CA ILE A 563 -0.33 2.54 -6.75
C ILE A 563 -0.68 4.03 -6.75
N VAL A 564 -1.80 4.38 -6.13
CA VAL A 564 -2.23 5.77 -6.00
C VAL A 564 -2.30 6.15 -4.53
N SER A 565 -1.80 7.34 -4.21
CA SER A 565 -1.99 7.98 -2.91
C SER A 565 -2.55 9.39 -3.11
N GLY A 566 -3.25 9.90 -2.11
CA GLY A 566 -3.76 11.26 -2.15
C GLY A 566 -4.08 11.70 -0.73
N THR A 567 -3.64 12.90 -0.37
CA THR A 567 -3.81 13.44 0.97
C THR A 567 -5.09 14.28 1.02
N PRO A 568 -6.13 13.87 1.77
CA PRO A 568 -7.28 14.73 2.00
C PRO A 568 -6.87 15.98 2.78
N LEU A 569 -7.38 17.13 2.33
CA LEU A 569 -7.10 18.44 2.93
C LEU A 569 -8.38 19.09 3.39
N ARG A 570 -8.33 19.80 4.53
CA ARG A 570 -9.45 20.61 5.01
C ARG A 570 -9.04 21.97 5.54
N ARG A 571 -9.98 22.93 5.53
CA ARG A 571 -9.75 24.31 6.02
C ARG A 571 -9.70 24.42 7.53
N LYS A 572 -10.40 23.55 8.24
CA LYS A 572 -10.53 23.58 9.71
C LYS A 572 -10.46 22.16 10.25
N PRO A 573 -9.77 21.85 11.36
CA PRO A 573 -9.51 20.47 11.76
C PRO A 573 -10.63 19.77 12.53
N PHE A 574 -11.65 20.51 13.00
CA PHE A 574 -12.84 19.99 13.65
C PHE A 574 -14.09 20.70 13.15
#